data_AF-A0A225AQE8-F1
#
_entry.id   AF-A0A225AQE8-F1
#
_cell.length_a   1.000
_cell.length_b   1.000
_cell.length_c   1.000
_cell.angle_alpha   90.00
_cell.angle_beta   90.00
_cell.angle_gamma   90.00
#
_symmetry.space_group_name_H-M   'P 1'
#
loop_
_entity.id
_entity.type
_entity.pdbx_description
1 polymer ?
#
loop_
_entity_poly.entity_id
_entity_poly.type
_entity_poly.pdbx_seq_one_letter_code
_entity_poly.pdbx_strand_id
1 'polypeptide(L)' 'MAESKIDIFVEKLGDEKWEIARRANVAVELRDSIESLCSGSSYPIFLTKLWPVFKKVLKGEPVFINTSFDH' A
#
# COMPACT_ATOMS: atom_id res chain seq x y z
N MET A 1 10.81 -3.31 -15.45
CA MET A 1 9.33 -3.35 -15.53
C MET A 1 8.68 -3.46 -14.15
N ALA A 2 9.01 -4.47 -13.33
CA ALA A 2 8.48 -4.57 -11.96
C ALA A 2 8.87 -3.38 -11.07
N GLU A 3 10.13 -2.95 -11.13
CA GLU A 3 10.62 -1.78 -10.39
C GLU A 3 9.82 -0.50 -10.70
N SER A 4 9.61 -0.18 -11.98
CA SER A 4 8.82 0.99 -12.39
C SER A 4 7.37 0.94 -11.89
N LYS A 5 6.75 -0.25 -11.80
CA LYS A 5 5.43 -0.41 -11.16
C LYS A 5 5.50 -0.14 -9.65
N ILE A 6 6.52 -0.65 -8.96
CA ILE A 6 6.74 -0.42 -7.52
C ILE A 6 6.90 1.07 -7.23
N ASP A 7 7.65 1.81 -8.05
CA ASP A 7 7.82 3.26 -7.90
C ASP A 7 6.49 4.02 -8.01
N ILE A 8 5.62 3.64 -8.94
CA ILE A 8 4.28 4.24 -9.07
C ILE A 8 3.44 4.00 -7.81
N PHE A 9 3.48 2.79 -7.25
CA PHE A 9 2.76 2.49 -6.01
C PHE A 9 3.29 3.28 -4.82
N VAL A 10 4.60 3.47 -4.72
CA VAL A 10 5.23 4.26 -3.67
C VAL A 10 4.78 5.72 -3.73
N GLU A 11 4.79 6.31 -4.92
CA GLU A 11 4.34 7.70 -5.11
C GLU A 11 2.87 7.87 -4.72
N LYS A 12 1.99 7.04 -5.29
CA LYS A 12 0.54 7.16 -5.10
C LYS A 12 0.09 6.83 -3.68
N LEU A 13 0.69 5.83 -3.03
CA LEU A 13 0.33 5.44 -1.66
C LEU A 13 1.02 6.30 -0.61
N GLY A 14 2.18 6.88 -0.92
CA GLY A 14 2.95 7.75 -0.03
C GLY A 14 2.43 9.19 0.03
N ASP A 15 1.67 9.62 -0.98
CA ASP A 15 1.08 10.96 -1.05
C ASP A 15 -0.11 11.10 -0.09
N GLU A 16 0.03 11.99 0.90
CA GLU A 16 -0.98 12.26 1.92
C GLU A 16 -2.07 13.24 1.46
N LYS A 17 -1.85 13.94 0.34
CA LYS A 17 -2.83 14.85 -0.26
C LYS A 17 -3.85 14.12 -1.12
N TRP A 18 -3.60 12.86 -1.45
CA TRP A 18 -4.56 12.03 -2.18
C TRP A 18 -5.76 11.65 -1.33
N GLU A 19 -6.94 11.73 -1.94
CA GLU A 19 -8.20 11.27 -1.36
C GLU A 19 -8.09 9.80 -0.92
N ILE A 20 -8.63 9.48 0.26
CA ILE A 20 -8.58 8.13 0.85
C ILE A 20 -9.14 7.08 -0.11
N ALA A 21 -10.26 7.36 -0.78
CA ALA A 21 -10.89 6.45 -1.74
C ALA A 21 -9.97 6.11 -2.93
N ARG A 22 -9.19 7.09 -3.42
CA ARG A 22 -8.23 6.83 -4.50
C ARG A 22 -7.04 6.01 -4.01
N ARG A 23 -6.52 6.30 -2.82
CA ARG A 23 -5.44 5.50 -2.19
C ARG A 23 -5.90 4.07 -1.93
N ALA A 24 -7.16 3.87 -1.53
CA ALA A 24 -7.75 2.54 -1.35
C ALA A 24 -7.78 1.76 -2.68
N ASN A 25 -8.20 2.37 -3.78
CA ASN A 25 -8.16 1.72 -5.10
C ASN A 25 -6.74 1.32 -5.51
N VAL A 26 -5.76 2.20 -5.30
CA VAL A 26 -4.34 1.89 -5.56
C VAL A 26 -3.84 0.75 -4.68
N ALA A 27 -4.27 0.69 -3.41
CA ALA A 27 -3.91 -0.41 -2.51
C ALA A 27 -4.53 -1.74 -2.94
N VAL A 28 -5.75 -1.73 -3.48
CA VAL A 28 -6.39 -2.91 -4.07
C VAL A 28 -5.60 -3.40 -5.28
N GLU A 29 -5.24 -2.51 -6.21
CA GLU A 29 -4.41 -2.88 -7.37
C GLU A 29 -3.04 -3.44 -6.96
N LEU A 30 -2.42 -2.87 -5.92
CA LEU A 30 -1.18 -3.38 -5.35
C LEU A 30 -1.35 -4.79 -4.79
N ARG A 31 -2.42 -5.04 -4.03
CA ARG A 31 -2.75 -6.35 -3.47
C ARG A 31 -2.92 -7.38 -4.59
N ASP A 32 -3.67 -7.05 -5.63
CA ASP A 32 -3.91 -7.97 -6.74
C ASP A 32 -2.63 -8.25 -7.54
N SER A 33 -1.67 -7.32 -7.53
CA SER A 33 -0.36 -7.48 -8.16
C SER A 33 0.72 -8.09 -7.25
N ILE A 34 0.41 -8.40 -5.98
CA ILE A 34 1.43 -8.65 -4.95
C ILE A 34 2.26 -9.90 -5.24
N GLU A 35 1.66 -10.97 -5.74
CA GLU A 35 2.38 -12.21 -6.07
C GLU A 35 3.44 -11.96 -7.15
N SER A 36 3.11 -11.14 -8.15
CA SER A 36 4.04 -10.78 -9.22
C SER A 36 5.18 -9.88 -8.73
N LEU A 37 4.88 -8.93 -7.83
CA LEU A 37 5.86 -7.98 -7.30
C LEU A 37 6.78 -8.59 -6.23
N CYS A 38 6.29 -9.60 -5.52
CA CYS A 38 7.01 -10.34 -4.48
C CYS A 38 7.66 -11.64 -4.98
N SER A 39 7.91 -11.75 -6.28
CA SER A 39 8.54 -12.93 -6.88
C SER A 39 10.00 -12.68 -7.27
N GLY A 40 10.85 -13.66 -6.96
CA GLY A 40 12.26 -13.70 -7.38
C GLY A 40 13.04 -12.45 -6.97
N SER A 41 13.77 -11.86 -7.93
CA SER A 41 14.67 -10.72 -7.71
C SER A 41 13.98 -9.39 -7.41
N SER A 42 12.64 -9.32 -7.55
CA SER A 42 11.87 -8.08 -7.32
C SER A 42 11.48 -7.89 -5.85
N TYR A 43 11.46 -8.97 -5.06
CA TYR A 43 11.06 -8.95 -3.66
C TYR A 43 11.92 -8.03 -2.75
N PRO A 44 13.26 -7.99 -2.88
CA PRO A 44 14.08 -7.07 -2.09
C PRO A 44 13.77 -5.59 -2.41
N ILE A 45 13.48 -5.29 -3.68
CA ILE A 45 13.14 -3.94 -4.15
C ILE A 45 11.76 -3.55 -3.61
N PHE A 46 10.79 -4.45 -3.70
CA PHE A 46 9.46 -4.28 -3.12
C PHE A 46 9.54 -3.93 -1.64
N LEU A 47 10.25 -4.73 -0.84
CA LEU A 47 10.38 -4.48 0.60
C LEU A 47 11.08 -3.15 0.86
N THR A 48 12.20 -2.87 0.20
CA THR A 48 12.97 -1.64 0.44
C THR A 48 12.15 -0.38 0.17
N LYS A 49 11.34 -0.39 -0.90
CA LYS A 49 10.59 0.78 -1.36
C LYS A 49 9.21 0.94 -0.71
N LEU A 50 8.43 -0.14 -0.59
CA LEU A 50 7.04 -0.07 -0.09
C LEU A 50 6.92 -0.22 1.43
N TRP A 51 7.87 -0.90 2.09
CA TRP A 51 7.85 -1.02 3.55
C TRP A 51 7.78 0.32 4.31
N PRO A 52 8.58 1.36 3.97
CA PRO A 52 8.44 2.66 4.64
C PRO A 52 7.07 3.31 4.40
N VAL A 53 6.46 3.11 3.23
CA VAL A 53 5.13 3.61 2.91
C VAL A 53 4.08 2.93 3.78
N PHE A 54 4.10 1.60 3.89
CA PHE A 54 3.19 0.87 4.78
C PHE A 54 3.35 1.29 6.24
N LYS A 55 4.59 1.41 6.73
CA LYS A 55 4.82 1.90 8.09
C LYS A 55 4.24 3.29 8.30
N LYS A 56 4.33 4.19 7.31
CA LYS A 56 3.74 5.53 7.40
C LYS A 56 2.21 5.46 7.43
N VAL A 57 1.59 4.67 6.55
CA VAL A 57 0.13 4.49 6.50
C VAL A 57 -0.42 3.88 7.78
N LEU A 58 0.28 2.90 8.34
CA LEU A 58 -0.11 2.20 9.57
C LEU A 58 0.24 3.00 10.84
N LYS A 59 1.07 4.05 10.73
CA LYS A 59 1.39 4.97 11.82
C LYS A 59 0.27 6.00 11.97
N GLY A 60 -0.92 5.53 12.34
CA GLY A 60 -2.04 6.32 12.80
C GLY A 60 -2.35 6.02 14.25
N GLU A 61 -3.09 6.90 14.91
CA GLU A 61 -3.70 6.56 16.20
C GLU A 61 -4.69 5.41 15.98
N PRO A 62 -4.72 4.40 16.87
CA PRO A 62 -5.68 3.31 16.75
C PRO A 62 -7.10 3.88 16.86
N VAL A 63 -7.85 3.84 15.76
CA VAL A 63 -9.24 4.29 15.71
C VAL A 63 -10.15 3.11 16.04
N PHE A 64 -10.58 3.01 17.29
CA PHE A 64 -11.58 2.04 17.71
C PHE A 64 -12.99 2.57 17.44
N ILE A 65 -13.38 2.60 16.17
CA ILE A 65 -14.79 2.81 15.79
C ILE A 65 -15.47 1.45 15.70
N ASN A 66 -16.51 1.22 16.52
CA ASN A 66 -17.35 0.03 16.39
C ASN A 66 -18.23 0.19 15.14
N THR A 67 -17.71 -0.21 13.98
CA THR A 67 -18.47 -0.31 12.72
C THR A 67 -19.09 -1.68 12.53
N SER A 68 -18.91 -2.60 13.48
CA SER A 68 -19.63 -3.86 13.50
C SER A 68 -21.09 -3.54 13.78
N PHE A 69 -22.00 -3.97 12.90
CA PHE A 69 -23.41 -3.97 13.21
C PHE A 69 -23.64 -4.84 14.45
N ASP A 70 -24.20 -4.24 15.51
CA ASP A 70 -24.74 -4.98 16.64
C ASP A 70 -25.86 -5.89 16.10
N HIS A 71 -25.75 -7.19 16.34
CA HIS A 71 -26.62 -8.22 15.76
C HIS A 71 -27.39 -8.96 16.86
#